data_AF-A0A2H0R1T9-F1
#
_entry.id   AF-A0A2H0R1T9-F1
#
_cell.length_a   1.000
_cell.length_b   1.000
_cell.length_c   1.000
_cell.angle_alpha   90.00
_cell.angle_beta   90.00
_cell.angle_gamma   90.00
#
_symmetry.space_group_name_H-M   'P 1'
#
loop_
_entity.id
_entity.type
_entity.pdbx_description
1 polymer ?
#
loop_
_entity_poly.entity_id
_entity_poly.type
_entity_poly.pdbx_seq_one_letter_code
_entity_poly.pdbx_strand_id
1 'polypeptide(L)'
;ALGFSAMENTLFIFNLIDTGQLSQSIITGNSRFLGATLLHVSSSAAIGVMIGITYYKKVWVKKFFLILGIAISILLHTIFNLLIIKLENNLFFIFAGVWVLIILLIVLIEKVKKVQP
;
A
#
# COMPACT_ATOMS: atom_id res chain seq x y z
N ALA A 1 9.31 5.89 2.02
CA ALA A 1 8.72 4.62 1.55
C ALA A 1 8.93 4.41 0.04
N LEU A 2 8.41 5.29 -0.82
CA LEU A 2 8.48 5.13 -2.28
C LEU A 2 9.92 5.00 -2.85
N GLY A 3 10.87 5.82 -2.39
CA GLY A 3 12.27 5.73 -2.86
C GLY A 3 13.00 4.44 -2.48
N PHE A 4 12.71 3.89 -1.28
CA PHE A 4 13.24 2.60 -0.84
C PHE A 4 12.68 1.46 -1.69
N SER A 5 11.37 1.48 -1.93
CA SER A 5 10.70 0.50 -2.81
C SER A 5 11.20 0.59 -4.26
N ALA A 6 11.46 1.80 -4.77
CA ALA A 6 12.02 1.98 -6.12
C ALA A 6 13.44 1.39 -6.23
N MET A 7 14.31 1.61 -5.25
CA MET A 7 15.67 1.08 -5.23
C MET A 7 15.69 -0.45 -5.12
N GLU A 8 14.90 -1.03 -4.22
CA GLU A 8 14.78 -2.48 -4.03
C GLU A 8 14.33 -3.18 -5.31
N ASN A 9 13.31 -2.64 -5.98
CA ASN A 9 12.81 -3.21 -7.22
C ASN A 9 13.78 -3.02 -8.40
N THR A 10 14.55 -1.94 -8.42
CA THR A 10 15.63 -1.74 -9.41
C THR A 10 16.73 -2.79 -9.25
N LEU A 11 17.16 -3.06 -8.02
CA LEU A 11 18.15 -4.11 -7.73
C LEU A 11 17.64 -5.51 -8.06
N PHE A 12 16.34 -5.76 -7.84
CA PHE A 12 15.70 -7.01 -8.22
C PHE A 12 15.71 -7.21 -9.75
N ILE A 13 15.34 -6.18 -10.53
CA ILE A 13 15.38 -6.23 -12.00
C ILE A 13 16.80 -6.46 -12.51
N PHE A 14 17.82 -5.83 -11.91
CA PHE A 14 19.22 -6.07 -12.28
C PHE A 14 19.65 -7.54 -12.10
N ASN A 15 19.32 -8.16 -10.95
CA ASN A 15 19.60 -9.58 -10.71
C ASN A 15 18.87 -10.51 -11.71
N LEU A 16 17.69 -10.10 -12.18
CA LEU A 16 16.87 -10.88 -13.10
C LEU A 16 17.38 -10.87 -14.54
N ILE A 17 18.02 -9.77 -14.97
CA ILE A 17 18.70 -9.69 -16.27
C ILE A 17 19.89 -10.65 -16.32
N ASP A 18 20.60 -10.80 -15.18
CA ASP A 18 21.82 -11.61 -15.07
C ASP A 18 21.56 -13.13 -15.11
N THR A 19 20.35 -13.57 -14.75
CA THR A 19 19.97 -15.00 -14.65
C THR A 19 19.32 -15.58 -15.91
N GLY A 20 19.11 -14.79 -16.97
CA GLY A 20 18.64 -15.27 -18.27
C GLY A 20 17.15 -15.70 -18.37
N GLN A 21 16.38 -15.62 -17.28
CA GLN A 21 14.95 -15.98 -17.25
C GLN A 21 14.01 -14.78 -17.50
N LEU A 22 14.26 -14.07 -18.59
CA LEU A 22 13.69 -12.74 -18.87
C LEU A 22 12.15 -12.71 -18.91
N SER A 23 11.48 -13.69 -19.51
CA SER A 23 10.02 -13.67 -19.66
C SER A 23 9.26 -13.89 -18.35
N GLN A 24 9.64 -14.90 -17.58
CA GLN A 24 9.01 -15.23 -16.30
C GLN A 24 9.38 -14.21 -15.23
N SER A 25 10.59 -13.66 -15.27
CA SER A 25 11.00 -12.67 -14.30
C SER A 25 10.49 -11.26 -14.56
N ILE A 26 10.20 -10.88 -15.81
CA ILE A 26 9.44 -9.65 -16.12
C ILE A 26 8.04 -9.72 -15.48
N ILE A 27 7.33 -10.83 -15.64
CA ILE A 27 5.94 -10.95 -15.13
C ILE A 27 5.92 -10.91 -13.60
N THR A 28 6.78 -11.69 -12.95
CA THR A 28 6.84 -11.75 -11.47
C THR A 28 7.45 -10.49 -10.87
N GLY A 29 8.47 -9.90 -11.50
CA GLY A 29 9.10 -8.65 -11.06
C GLY A 29 8.19 -7.44 -11.16
N ASN A 30 7.46 -7.29 -12.27
CA ASN A 30 6.46 -6.22 -12.41
C ASN A 30 5.34 -6.36 -11.38
N SER A 31 4.88 -7.57 -11.11
CA SER A 31 3.83 -7.83 -10.13
C SER A 31 4.29 -7.49 -8.70
N ARG A 32 5.53 -7.82 -8.33
CA ARG A 32 6.09 -7.43 -7.03
C ARG A 32 6.26 -5.91 -6.89
N PHE A 33 6.75 -5.24 -7.93
CA PHE A 33 6.90 -3.77 -7.94
C PHE A 33 5.56 -3.05 -7.83
N LEU A 34 4.58 -3.43 -8.66
CA LEU A 34 3.24 -2.87 -8.61
C LEU A 34 2.56 -3.14 -7.27
N GLY A 35 2.75 -4.34 -6.71
CA GLY A 35 2.21 -4.69 -5.40
C GLY A 35 2.78 -3.81 -4.29
N ALA A 36 4.10 -3.68 -4.21
CA ALA A 36 4.77 -2.90 -3.18
C ALA A 36 4.41 -1.40 -3.28
N THR A 37 4.32 -0.85 -4.48
CA THR A 37 3.97 0.57 -4.69
C THR A 37 2.52 0.86 -4.31
N LEU A 38 1.56 0.06 -4.78
CA LEU A 38 0.14 0.21 -4.43
C LEU A 38 -0.08 0.06 -2.92
N LEU A 39 0.61 -0.90 -2.30
CA LEU A 39 0.47 -1.11 -0.88
C LEU A 39 1.05 0.05 -0.06
N HIS A 40 2.25 0.53 -0.39
CA HIS A 40 2.81 1.69 0.32
C HIS A 40 1.96 2.95 0.19
N VAL A 41 1.36 3.19 -0.98
CA VAL A 41 0.45 4.32 -1.19
C VAL A 41 -0.81 4.15 -0.35
N SER A 42 -1.46 2.98 -0.38
CA SER A 42 -2.68 2.73 0.39
C SER A 42 -2.45 2.77 1.91
N SER A 43 -1.36 2.19 2.41
CA SER A 43 -0.94 2.28 3.81
C SER A 43 -0.69 3.72 4.27
N SER A 44 0.02 4.52 3.46
CA SER A 44 0.29 5.93 3.77
C SER A 44 -1.00 6.76 3.75
N ALA A 45 -1.87 6.52 2.77
CA ALA A 45 -3.16 7.19 2.66
C ALA A 45 -4.09 6.83 3.83
N ALA A 46 -4.12 5.58 4.30
CA ALA A 46 -4.91 5.17 5.46
C ALA A 46 -4.49 5.92 6.74
N ILE A 47 -3.18 6.05 6.99
CA ILE A 47 -2.65 6.85 8.11
C ILE A 47 -3.04 8.33 7.92
N GLY A 48 -2.85 8.87 6.70
CA GLY A 48 -3.19 10.25 6.37
C GLY A 48 -4.66 10.58 6.58
N VAL A 49 -5.58 9.68 6.20
CA VAL A 49 -7.02 9.82 6.42
C VAL A 49 -7.35 9.89 7.92
N MET A 50 -6.76 9.00 8.73
CA MET A 50 -7.01 8.99 10.19
C MET A 50 -6.54 10.29 10.87
N ILE A 51 -5.39 10.83 10.45
CA ILE A 51 -4.89 12.13 10.91
C ILE A 51 -5.80 13.26 10.42
N GLY A 52 -6.20 13.22 9.15
CA GLY A 52 -7.02 14.25 8.52
C GLY A 52 -8.41 14.40 9.16
N ILE A 53 -9.11 13.29 9.41
CA ILE A 53 -10.44 13.29 10.05
C ILE A 53 -10.38 13.84 11.47
N THR A 54 -9.26 13.65 12.16
CA THR A 54 -9.10 14.09 13.57
C THR A 54 -8.39 15.45 13.71
N TYR A 55 -8.15 16.17 12.61
CA TYR A 55 -7.30 17.36 12.61
C TYR A 55 -7.78 18.49 13.55
N TYR A 56 -9.08 18.71 13.72
CA TYR A 56 -9.62 19.70 14.68
C TYR A 56 -10.04 19.10 16.03
N LYS A 57 -9.80 17.80 16.27
CA LYS A 57 -10.15 17.15 17.53
C LYS A 57 -9.07 17.34 18.60
N LYS A 58 -9.40 16.98 19.85
CA LYS A 58 -8.47 17.03 21.00
C LYS A 58 -7.24 16.14 20.74
N VAL A 59 -6.09 16.52 21.33
CA VAL A 59 -4.79 15.84 21.13
C VAL A 59 -4.85 14.34 21.44
N TRP A 60 -5.57 13.93 22.48
CA TRP A 60 -5.75 12.51 22.82
C TRP A 60 -6.46 11.72 21.72
N VAL A 61 -7.47 12.31 21.08
CA VAL A 61 -8.21 11.67 19.96
C VAL A 61 -7.28 11.53 18.75
N LYS A 62 -6.50 12.56 18.43
CA LYS A 62 -5.50 12.51 17.36
C LYS A 62 -4.49 11.39 17.56
N LYS A 63 -3.93 11.27 18.78
CA LYS A 63 -2.97 10.22 19.13
C LYS A 63 -3.58 8.82 18.98
N PHE A 64 -4.80 8.63 19.48
CA PHE A 64 -5.50 7.35 19.35
C PHE A 64 -5.73 6.97 17.89
N PHE A 65 -6.22 7.89 17.06
CA PHE A 65 -6.46 7.64 15.63
C PHE A 65 -5.17 7.43 14.84
N LEU A 66 -4.08 8.08 15.22
CA LEU A 66 -2.77 7.84 14.62
C LEU A 66 -2.27 6.41 14.92
N ILE A 67 -2.36 5.96 16.17
CA ILE A 67 -2.01 4.58 16.54
C ILE A 67 -2.88 3.58 15.78
N LEU A 68 -4.18 3.84 15.70
CA LEU A 68 -5.11 3.02 14.94
C LEU A 68 -4.75 2.97 13.44
N GLY A 69 -4.42 4.11 12.84
CA GLY A 69 -3.96 4.20 11.45
C GLY A 69 -2.69 3.39 11.19
N ILE A 70 -1.72 3.44 12.11
CA ILE A 70 -0.49 2.63 12.03
C ILE A 70 -0.82 1.14 12.15
N ALA A 71 -1.67 0.74 13.10
CA ALA A 71 -2.08 -0.64 13.25
C ALA A 71 -2.78 -1.18 11.99
N ILE A 72 -3.68 -0.38 11.38
CA ILE A 72 -4.33 -0.71 10.11
C ILE A 72 -3.31 -0.85 8.98
N SER A 73 -2.32 0.05 8.91
CA SER A 73 -1.26 0.00 7.90
C SER A 73 -0.43 -1.30 8.01
N ILE A 74 -0.07 -1.71 9.22
CA ILE A 74 0.66 -2.96 9.47
C ILE A 74 -0.20 -4.16 9.04
N LEU A 75 -1.47 -4.20 9.47
CA LEU A 75 -2.38 -5.27 9.10
C LEU A 75 -2.55 -5.39 7.59
N LEU A 76 -2.71 -4.26 6.90
CA LEU A 76 -2.85 -4.23 5.45
C LEU A 76 -1.59 -4.77 4.74
N HIS A 77 -0.41 -4.35 5.20
CA HIS A 77 0.87 -4.84 4.69
C HIS A 77 1.01 -6.35 4.87
N THR A 78 0.69 -6.85 6.07
CA THR A 78 0.76 -8.29 6.36
C THR A 78 -0.23 -9.09 5.52
N ILE A 79 -1.50 -8.65 5.43
CA ILE A 79 -2.53 -9.35 4.66
C ILE A 79 -2.13 -9.44 3.18
N PHE A 80 -1.69 -8.34 2.59
CA PHE A 80 -1.29 -8.34 1.18
C PHE A 80 -0.08 -9.22 0.91
N ASN A 81 0.95 -9.17 1.76
CA ASN A 81 2.11 -10.04 1.61
C ASN A 81 1.71 -11.52 1.72
N LEU A 82 0.80 -11.85 2.65
CA LEU A 82 0.27 -13.21 2.75
C LEU A 82 -0.56 -13.63 1.53
N LEU A 83 -1.33 -12.71 0.94
CA LEU A 83 -2.12 -12.96 -0.26
C LEU A 83 -1.23 -13.24 -1.47
N ILE A 84 -0.16 -12.46 -1.67
CA ILE A 84 0.79 -12.70 -2.77
C ILE A 84 1.46 -14.07 -2.63
N ILE A 85 1.86 -14.45 -1.41
CA ILE A 85 2.50 -15.75 -1.17
C ILE A 85 1.53 -16.92 -1.39
N LYS A 86 0.27 -16.80 -0.95
CA LYS A 86 -0.70 -17.92 -1.00
C LYS A 86 -1.43 -18.04 -2.34
N LEU A 87 -1.63 -16.95 -3.06
CA LEU A 87 -2.44 -16.88 -4.27
C LEU A 87 -1.62 -16.40 -5.49
N GLU A 88 -0.40 -16.90 -5.63
CA GLU A 88 0.52 -16.54 -6.72
C GLU A 88 -0.10 -16.71 -8.13
N ASN A 89 -1.04 -17.65 -8.30
CA ASN A 89 -1.74 -17.87 -9.58
C ASN A 89 -2.91 -16.91 -9.85
N ASN A 90 -3.40 -16.19 -8.83
CA ASN A 90 -4.60 -15.36 -8.90
C ASN A 90 -4.30 -13.87 -8.67
N LEU A 91 -3.15 -13.40 -9.15
CA LEU A 91 -2.68 -12.01 -8.99
C LEU A 91 -3.73 -10.96 -9.36
N PHE A 92 -4.49 -11.19 -10.44
CA PHE A 92 -5.54 -10.28 -10.89
C PHE A 92 -6.54 -9.95 -9.77
N PHE A 93 -7.01 -10.95 -9.03
CA PHE A 93 -7.98 -10.75 -7.96
C PHE A 93 -7.37 -10.02 -6.75
N ILE A 94 -6.09 -10.28 -6.45
CA ILE A 94 -5.37 -9.57 -5.39
C ILE A 94 -5.28 -8.08 -5.74
N PHE A 95 -4.86 -7.76 -6.96
CA PHE A 95 -4.75 -6.38 -7.43
C PHE A 95 -6.11 -5.68 -7.52
N ALA A 96 -7.16 -6.37 -7.99
CA ALA A 96 -8.51 -5.83 -8.03
C ALA A 96 -9.00 -5.43 -6.62
N GLY A 97 -8.72 -6.24 -5.60
CA GLY A 97 -9.04 -5.93 -4.21
C GLY A 97 -8.31 -4.67 -3.69
N VAL A 98 -7.03 -4.53 -4.01
CA VAL A 98 -6.25 -3.32 -3.64
C VAL A 98 -6.77 -2.07 -4.35
N TRP A 99 -7.18 -2.19 -5.62
CA TRP A 99 -7.78 -1.07 -6.35
C TRP A 99 -9.10 -0.60 -5.71
N VAL A 100 -9.95 -1.51 -5.25
CA VAL A 100 -11.16 -1.15 -4.49
C VAL A 100 -10.80 -0.39 -3.22
N LEU A 101 -9.78 -0.84 -2.49
CA LEU A 101 -9.28 -0.14 -1.31
C LEU A 101 -8.76 1.27 -1.63
N ILE A 102 -8.04 1.45 -2.74
CA ILE A 102 -7.55 2.76 -3.18
C ILE A 102 -8.72 3.70 -3.49
N ILE A 103 -9.73 3.23 -4.22
CA ILE A 103 -10.94 4.02 -4.52
C ILE A 103 -11.62 4.44 -3.21
N LEU A 104 -11.78 3.52 -2.26
CA LEU A 104 -12.33 3.83 -0.93
C LEU A 104 -11.52 4.91 -0.22
N LEU A 105 -10.19 4.81 -0.22
CA LEU A 105 -9.30 5.81 0.40
C LEU A 105 -9.42 7.18 -0.27
N ILE A 106 -9.53 7.24 -1.60
CA ILE A 106 -9.74 8.49 -2.33
C ILE A 106 -11.06 9.16 -1.90
N VAL A 107 -12.15 8.39 -1.79
CA VAL A 107 -13.44 8.90 -1.29
C VAL A 107 -13.33 9.39 0.16
N LEU A 108 -12.58 8.68 1.01
CA LEU A 108 -12.34 9.11 2.39
C LEU A 108 -11.53 10.41 2.47
N ILE A 109 -10.56 10.61 1.57
CA ILE A 109 -9.81 11.86 1.47
C ILE A 109 -10.74 13.03 1.12
N GLU A 110 -11.77 12.82 0.30
CA GLU A 110 -12.76 13.87 0.04
C GLU A 110 -13.53 14.27 1.31
N LYS A 111 -13.83 13.31 2.20
CA LYS A 111 -14.40 13.61 3.52
C LYS A 111 -13.43 14.40 4.39
N VAL A 112 -12.13 14.12 4.32
CA VAL A 112 -11.10 14.89 5.04
C VAL A 112 -11.13 16.37 4.63
N LYS A 113 -11.37 16.69 3.34
CA LYS A 113 -11.46 18.08 2.88
C LYS A 113 -12.63 18.87 3.49
N LYS A 114 -13.65 18.18 4.00
CA LYS A 114 -14.84 18.78 4.64
C LYS A 114 -14.66 18.97 6.15
N VAL A 115 -13.53 18.54 6.71
CA VAL A 115 -13.21 18.71 8.14
C VAL A 115 -12.91 20.19 8.38
N GLN A 116 -13.65 20.79 9.31
CA GLN A 116 -13.59 22.21 9.67
C GLN A 116 -13.54 22.33 11.21
N PRO A 117 -13.02 23.45 11.76
CA PRO A 117 -12.96 23.69 13.20
C PRO A 117 -14.32 23.67 13.89
#